data_AF-A0A537JI14-F1
#
_entry.id   AF-A0A537JI14-F1
#
_cell.length_a   1.000
_cell.length_b   1.000
_cell.length_c   1.000
_cell.angle_alpha   90.00
_cell.angle_beta   90.00
_cell.angle_gamma   90.00
#
_symmetry.space_group_name_H-M   'P 1'
#
loop_
_entity.id
_entity.type
_entity.pdbx_description
1 polymer ?
#
loop_
_entity_poly.entity_id
_entity_poly.type
_entity_poly.pdbx_seq_one_letter_code
_entity_poly.pdbx_strand_id
1 'polypeptide(L)'
;MLDILGKEYINVARAKGLKEISVIRRHAVRNALIPVVTLGGLAYAELLSGTVLTETIFAWPGLGRYTFQSAVGLDFPAILGITLLVAVVYLMINLVVDLSYAFLDPRVIGQ
;
A
#
# COMPACT_ATOMS: atom_id res chain seq x y z
N MET A 1 -5.03 -10.51 11.54
CA MET A 1 -6.47 -10.39 11.93
C MET A 1 -6.73 -11.02 13.30
N LEU A 2 -6.21 -12.22 13.58
CA LEU A 2 -6.33 -12.89 14.89
C LEU A 2 -5.79 -12.03 16.05
N ASP A 3 -4.64 -11.37 15.88
CA ASP A 3 -4.06 -10.48 16.91
C ASP A 3 -4.91 -9.26 17.25
N ILE A 4 -5.83 -8.88 16.35
CA ILE A 4 -6.70 -7.71 16.54
C ILE A 4 -8.00 -8.09 17.23
N LEU A 5 -8.48 -9.31 17.01
CA LEU A 5 -9.65 -9.87 17.68
C LEU A 5 -9.42 -10.07 19.19
N GLY A 6 -8.17 -10.25 19.63
CA GLY A 6 -7.80 -10.37 21.03
C GLY A 6 -7.63 -9.04 21.78
N LYS A 7 -7.77 -7.88 21.12
CA LYS A 7 -7.52 -6.58 21.77
C LYS A 7 -8.69 -6.13 22.64
N GLU A 8 -8.37 -5.47 23.75
CA GLU A 8 -9.30 -5.01 24.78
C GLU A 8 -10.48 -4.19 24.24
N TYR A 9 -10.25 -3.34 23.22
CA TYR A 9 -11.32 -2.53 22.61
C TYR A 9 -12.37 -3.37 21.86
N ILE A 10 -12.02 -4.58 21.38
CA ILE A 10 -12.98 -5.52 20.78
C ILE A 10 -13.82 -6.18 21.87
N ASN A 11 -13.22 -6.50 23.01
CA ASN A 11 -13.94 -7.03 24.17
C ASN A 11 -14.92 -6.00 24.75
N VAL A 12 -14.53 -4.73 24.82
CA VAL A 12 -15.43 -3.64 25.23
C VAL A 12 -16.58 -3.45 24.22
N ALA A 13 -16.30 -3.54 22.92
CA ALA A 13 -17.34 -3.44 21.89
C ALA A 13 -18.35 -4.60 21.98
N ARG A 14 -17.87 -5.82 22.25
CA ARG A 14 -18.72 -7.01 22.47
C ARG A 14 -19.52 -6.88 23.76
N ALA A 15 -18.93 -6.38 24.85
CA ALA A 15 -19.61 -6.11 26.12
C ALA A 15 -20.70 -5.02 26.01
N LYS A 16 -20.58 -4.09 25.06
CA LYS A 16 -21.61 -3.10 24.72
C LYS A 16 -22.77 -3.67 23.89
N GLY A 17 -22.80 -4.97 23.59
CA GLY A 17 -23.91 -5.62 22.86
C GLY A 17 -23.91 -5.38 21.34
N LEU A 18 -22.80 -4.91 20.76
CA LEU A 18 -22.69 -4.74 19.31
C LEU A 18 -22.68 -6.10 18.61
N LYS A 19 -23.50 -6.23 17.56
CA LYS A 19 -23.52 -7.43 16.71
C LYS A 19 -22.10 -7.73 16.19
N GLU A 20 -21.69 -8.98 16.26
CA GLU A 20 -20.32 -9.45 15.95
C GLU A 20 -19.88 -9.05 14.52
N ILE A 21 -20.79 -9.08 13.56
CA ILE A 21 -20.56 -8.61 12.18
C ILE A 21 -20.19 -7.12 12.14
N SER A 22 -20.80 -6.28 12.99
CA SER A 22 -20.47 -4.85 13.09
C SER A 22 -19.12 -4.62 13.75
N VAL A 23 -18.74 -5.44 14.72
CA VAL A 23 -17.43 -5.35 15.38
C VAL A 23 -16.31 -5.76 14.42
N ILE A 24 -16.49 -6.87 13.71
CA ILE A 24 -15.53 -7.38 12.73
C ILE A 24 -15.37 -6.37 11.59
N ARG A 25 -16.46 -5.96 10.94
CA ARG A 25 -16.40 -5.13 9.74
C ARG A 25 -15.93 -3.69 10.03
N ARG A 26 -16.32 -3.12 11.18
CA ARG A 26 -16.05 -1.70 11.49
C ARG A 26 -14.80 -1.48 12.33
N HIS A 27 -14.44 -2.42 13.21
CA HIS A 27 -13.32 -2.24 14.16
C HIS A 27 -12.15 -3.17 13.84
N ALA A 28 -12.41 -4.45 13.61
CA ALA A 28 -11.34 -5.43 13.39
C ALA A 28 -10.68 -5.28 12.00
N VAL A 29 -11.48 -5.24 10.93
CA VAL A 29 -10.97 -5.17 9.54
C VAL A 29 -10.18 -3.88 9.32
N ARG A 30 -10.72 -2.75 9.76
CA ARG A 30 -10.09 -1.46 9.58
C ARG A 30 -8.70 -1.37 10.24
N ASN A 31 -8.61 -1.81 11.49
CA ASN A 31 -7.34 -1.80 12.22
C ASN A 31 -6.38 -2.89 11.71
N ALA A 32 -6.91 -3.96 11.08
CA ALA A 32 -6.09 -5.01 10.46
C ALA A 32 -5.50 -4.60 9.13
N LEU A 33 -6.12 -3.65 8.42
CA LEU A 33 -5.62 -3.15 7.15
C LEU A 33 -4.35 -2.32 7.31
N ILE A 34 -4.14 -1.64 8.44
CA ILE A 34 -2.95 -0.80 8.68
C ILE A 34 -1.64 -1.59 8.47
N PRO A 35 -1.38 -2.71 9.20
CA PRO A 35 -0.16 -3.49 8.97
C PRO A 35 -0.16 -4.23 7.63
N VAL A 36 -1.31 -4.60 7.08
CA VAL A 36 -1.40 -5.25 5.77
C VAL A 36 -0.95 -4.31 4.64
N VAL A 37 -1.31 -3.03 4.72
CA VAL A 37 -0.88 -2.02 3.73
C VAL A 37 0.63 -1.80 3.83
N THR A 38 1.19 -1.68 5.04
CA THR A 38 2.64 -1.51 5.23
C THR A 38 3.43 -2.71 4.72
N LEU A 39 3.05 -3.93 5.12
CA LEU A 39 3.73 -5.15 4.69
C LEU A 39 3.51 -5.44 3.21
N GLY A 40 2.31 -5.17 2.70
CA GLY A 40 2.00 -5.29 1.28
C GLY A 40 2.82 -4.33 0.43
N GLY A 41 3.04 -3.09 0.89
CA GLY A 41 3.92 -2.12 0.23
C GLY A 41 5.37 -2.58 0.19
N LEU A 42 5.88 -3.13 1.30
CA LEU A 42 7.24 -3.71 1.34
C LEU A 42 7.38 -4.90 0.38
N ALA A 43 6.43 -5.84 0.40
CA ALA A 43 6.43 -6.99 -0.51
C ALA A 43 6.35 -6.54 -1.99
N TYR A 44 5.55 -5.52 -2.28
CA TYR A 44 5.47 -4.95 -3.63
C TYR A 44 6.79 -4.32 -4.07
N ALA A 45 7.50 -3.62 -3.18
CA ALA A 45 8.82 -3.06 -3.48
C ALA A 45 9.86 -4.16 -3.78
N GLU A 46 9.82 -5.28 -3.05
CA GLU A 46 10.65 -6.46 -3.35
C GLU A 46 10.33 -7.05 -4.73
N LEU A 47 9.05 -7.17 -5.09
CA LEU A 47 8.62 -7.65 -6.41
C LEU A 47 9.10 -6.73 -7.55
N LEU A 48 9.08 -5.41 -7.34
CA LEU A 48 9.62 -4.44 -8.31
C LEU A 48 11.12 -4.62 -8.54
N SER A 49 11.89 -4.96 -7.50
CA SER A 49 13.32 -5.28 -7.65
C SER A 49 13.55 -6.51 -8.55
N GLY A 50 12.73 -7.56 -8.39
CA GLY A 50 12.76 -8.74 -9.26
C GLY A 50 12.20 -8.53 -10.67
N THR A 51 11.50 -7.41 -10.91
CA THR A 51 10.84 -7.12 -12.18
C THR A 51 11.86 -6.89 -13.31
N VAL A 52 13.02 -6.30 -13.02
CA VAL A 52 14.08 -6.10 -14.04
C VAL A 52 14.57 -7.44 -14.61
N LEU A 53 14.77 -8.44 -13.75
CA LEU A 53 15.27 -9.75 -14.17
C LEU A 53 14.22 -10.50 -15.01
N THR A 54 12.96 -10.48 -14.58
CA THR A 54 11.86 -11.11 -15.32
C THR A 54 11.63 -10.43 -16.68
N GLU A 55 11.63 -9.10 -16.74
CA GLU A 55 11.53 -8.35 -18.01
C GLU A 55 12.69 -8.64 -18.96
N THR A 56 13.89 -8.88 -18.40
CA THR A 56 15.08 -9.20 -19.20
C THR A 56 15.02 -10.63 -19.76
N ILE A 57 14.70 -11.63 -18.92
CA ILE A 57 14.65 -13.04 -19.33
C ILE A 57 13.53 -13.29 -20.35
N PHE A 58 12.35 -12.72 -20.12
CA PHE A 58 11.20 -12.92 -21.01
C PHE A 58 11.14 -11.92 -22.18
N ALA A 59 12.14 -11.04 -22.31
CA ALA A 59 12.17 -9.95 -23.28
C ALA A 59 10.88 -9.08 -23.27
N TRP A 60 10.22 -8.99 -22.12
CA TRP A 60 9.02 -8.18 -21.95
C TRP A 60 9.41 -6.70 -21.92
N PRO A 61 8.82 -5.84 -22.78
CA PRO A 61 9.11 -4.41 -22.77
C PRO A 61 8.48 -3.79 -21.52
N GLY A 62 9.31 -3.46 -20.54
CA GLY A 62 8.87 -2.89 -19.28
C GLY A 62 9.79 -1.80 -18.73
N LEU A 63 9.28 -1.09 -17.73
CA LEU A 63 9.93 0.10 -17.17
C LEU A 63 11.17 -0.28 -16.35
N GLY A 64 11.21 -1.46 -15.73
CA GLY A 64 12.36 -1.89 -14.93
C GLY A 64 13.62 -2.04 -15.77
N ARG A 65 13.52 -2.80 -16.86
CA ARG A 65 14.58 -3.01 -17.84
C ARG A 65 14.98 -1.69 -18.52
N TYR A 66 14.02 -0.85 -18.88
CA TYR A 66 14.29 0.46 -19.47
C TYR A 66 15.08 1.38 -18.50
N THR A 67 14.68 1.41 -17.23
CA THR A 67 15.38 2.18 -16.18
C THR A 67 16.81 1.69 -16.01
N PHE A 68 17.00 0.36 -15.95
CA PHE A 68 18.32 -0.25 -15.81
C PHE A 68 19.24 0.10 -16.98
N GLN A 69 18.75 -0.03 -18.21
CA GLN A 69 19.51 0.33 -19.41
C GLN A 69 19.87 1.82 -19.44
N SER A 70 18.93 2.68 -19.06
CA SER A 70 19.15 4.13 -18.97
C SER A 70 20.20 4.48 -17.90
N ALA A 71 20.19 3.78 -16.76
CA ALA A 71 21.17 3.96 -15.70
C ALA A 71 22.59 3.54 -16.15
N VAL A 72 22.73 2.39 -16.81
CA VAL A 72 24.02 1.94 -17.35
C VAL A 72 24.50 2.84 -18.48
N GLY A 73 23.59 3.32 -19.32
CA GLY A 73 23.87 4.24 -20.42
C GLY A 73 24.06 5.70 -20.00
N LEU A 74 23.93 6.01 -18.70
CA LEU A 74 23.97 7.38 -18.16
C LEU A 74 23.02 8.36 -18.87
N ASP A 75 21.87 7.86 -19.31
CA ASP A 75 20.80 8.67 -19.91
C ASP A 75 20.00 9.36 -18.79
N PHE A 76 20.54 10.49 -18.33
CA PHE A 76 19.91 11.29 -17.27
C PHE A 76 18.48 11.75 -17.60
N PRO A 77 18.16 12.23 -18.83
CA PRO A 77 16.78 12.55 -19.20
C PRO A 77 15.81 11.38 -18.99
N ALA A 78 16.17 10.17 -19.43
CA ALA A 78 15.33 8.99 -19.25
C ALA A 78 15.14 8.64 -17.76
N ILE A 79 16.22 8.65 -16.96
CA ILE A 79 16.17 8.37 -15.52
C ILE A 79 15.27 9.38 -14.80
N LEU A 80 15.41 10.67 -15.12
CA LEU A 80 14.60 11.73 -14.53
C LEU A 80 13.12 11.60 -14.91
N GLY A 81 12.83 11.28 -16.17
CA GLY A 81 11.46 11.06 -16.64
C GLY A 81 10.77 9.90 -15.92
N ILE A 82 11.46 8.77 -15.77
CA ILE A 82 10.93 7.61 -15.04
C ILE A 82 10.73 7.95 -13.56
N THR A 83 11.71 8.61 -12.95
CA THR A 83 11.64 9.00 -11.53
C THR A 83 10.44 9.90 -11.28
N LEU A 84 10.20 10.89 -12.16
CA LEU A 84 9.05 11.78 -12.08
C LEU A 84 7.73 11.01 -12.21
N LEU A 85 7.64 10.08 -13.16
CA LEU A 85 6.45 9.26 -13.37
C LEU A 85 6.14 8.39 -12.15
N VAL A 86 7.15 7.72 -11.58
CA VAL A 86 7.01 6.93 -10.36
C VAL A 86 6.57 7.80 -9.18
N ALA A 87 7.15 8.99 -9.03
CA ALA A 87 6.77 9.93 -7.98
C ALA A 87 5.30 10.36 -8.08
N VAL A 88 4.81 10.68 -9.29
CA VAL A 88 3.40 11.04 -9.52
C VAL A 88 2.48 9.87 -9.18
N VAL A 89 2.79 8.66 -9.63
CA VAL A 89 1.99 7.47 -9.31
C VAL A 89 1.96 7.21 -7.80
N TYR A 90 3.11 7.34 -7.14
CA TYR A 90 3.22 7.17 -5.70
C TYR A 90 2.37 8.20 -4.93
N LEU A 91 2.41 9.46 -5.34
CA LEU A 91 1.57 10.51 -4.77
C LEU A 91 0.07 10.22 -4.97
N MET A 92 -0.31 9.76 -6.16
CA MET A 92 -1.70 9.38 -6.44
C MET A 92 -2.18 8.21 -5.58
N ILE A 93 -1.34 7.19 -5.37
CA ILE A 93 -1.66 6.07 -4.50
C ILE A 93 -1.81 6.55 -3.05
N ASN A 94 -0.89 7.36 -2.55
CA ASN A 94 -0.99 7.90 -1.18
C ASN A 94 -2.25 8.75 -1.00
N LEU A 95 -2.58 9.60 -1.98
CA LEU A 95 -3.82 10.37 -1.96
C LEU A 95 -5.06 9.47 -1.91
N VAL A 96 -5.09 8.38 -2.68
CA VAL A 96 -6.19 7.39 -2.63
C VAL A 96 -6.27 6.71 -1.26
N VAL A 97 -5.12 6.37 -0.66
CA VAL A 97 -5.04 5.78 0.68
C VAL A 97 -5.57 6.76 1.73
N ASP A 98 -5.12 8.01 1.70
CA ASP A 98 -5.57 9.07 2.62
C ASP A 98 -7.06 9.36 2.47
N LEU A 99 -7.55 9.44 1.23
CA LEU A 99 -8.97 9.62 0.97
C LEU A 99 -9.79 8.43 1.47
N SER A 100 -9.28 7.21 1.29
CA SER A 100 -9.89 6.00 1.85
C SER A 100 -9.94 6.06 3.38
N TYR A 101 -8.88 6.53 4.04
CA TYR A 101 -8.88 6.74 5.49
C TYR A 101 -9.92 7.77 5.93
N ALA A 102 -10.04 8.90 5.22
CA ALA A 102 -11.04 9.93 5.48
C ALA A 102 -12.47 9.40 5.32
N PHE A 103 -12.75 8.59 4.29
CA PHE A 103 -14.06 7.96 4.08
C PHE A 103 -14.40 6.93 5.16
N LEU A 104 -13.42 6.12 5.59
CA LEU A 104 -13.69 5.13 6.61
C LEU A 104 -13.80 5.78 8.02
N ASP A 105 -13.01 6.83 8.38
CA ASP A 105 -12.96 7.43 9.75
C ASP A 105 -13.38 8.90 9.70
N PRO A 106 -14.67 9.19 9.95
CA PRO A 106 -15.11 10.56 10.11
C PRO A 106 -14.58 11.23 11.40
N ARG A 107 -13.79 10.53 12.24
CA ARG A 107 -13.18 11.12 13.46
C ARG A 107 -11.94 11.98 13.20
N VAL A 108 -11.29 11.85 12.03
CA VAL A 108 -10.06 12.60 11.70
C VAL A 108 -10.35 14.08 11.38
N ILE A 109 -11.59 14.44 11.02
CA ILE A 109 -11.99 15.82 10.70
C ILE A 109 -12.30 16.66 11.97
N GLY A 110 -12.22 16.06 13.17
CA GLY A 110 -12.66 16.68 14.43
C GLY A 110 -11.58 17.04 15.45
N GLN A 111 -10.29 17.09 15.07
CA GLN A 111 -9.22 17.66 15.90
C GLN A 111 -8.54 18.81 15.17
#